data_AF-A0A8H5GNJ9-F1
#
_entry.id   AF-A0A8H5GNJ9-F1
#
_cell.length_a   1.000
_cell.length_b   1.000
_cell.length_c   1.000
_cell.angle_alpha   90.00
_cell.angle_beta   90.00
_cell.angle_gamma   90.00
#
_symmetry.space_group_name_H-M   'P 1'
#
loop_
_entity.id
_entity.type
_entity.pdbx_description
1 polymer ?
#
loop_
_entity_poly.entity_id
_entity_poly.type
_entity_poly.pdbx_seq_one_letter_code
_entity_poly.pdbx_strand_id
1 'polypeptide(L)'
;MSSFPSLSRRRTHTETDSSSTVIGDEEPRFRLVRTPTDSTSTSSMDSKIFSGPKILQDIVASKDGEKVPQLTIMEELLLLGINDKGHLSLRNEHLSSVLRCSILMELALRRRIALIPHQSRWRVPVSELVVEVIDDGLTSEPILDETLKMMKAVQTPLGAQAGVEKTSVKNWISLLSSEGWDVEVGTGYQLKQVRERLMKGLVDKGVLRSDTRNYLLFKTAAHPIADHTTKSDLIIRVARFLTASTFSGAALGEDSSNIRCPILRLVCLVCAAYTAGVLDHALSAANVGDEQHESALDRADQILVEFGCWPFGSPGPSSTPRLDRRKQAGRGSTPGAGDSRKFIGWLLQEVKSEIVQWSGGEDEDKDFGFELVAGVLEVFSKLD
;
A
#
# COMPACT_ATOMS: atom_id res chain seq x y z
N MET A 1 -43.17 -33.19 -45.76
CA MET A 1 -42.35 -33.29 -46.99
C MET A 1 -40.96 -32.80 -46.59
N SER A 2 -40.12 -33.70 -46.07
CA SER A 2 -39.03 -34.45 -46.79
C SER A 2 -37.87 -33.52 -47.18
N SER A 3 -36.58 -33.77 -46.91
CA SER A 3 -35.86 -34.85 -46.23
C SER A 3 -34.43 -34.36 -45.99
N PHE A 4 -33.80 -34.84 -44.92
CA PHE A 4 -32.34 -34.81 -44.70
C PHE A 4 -31.61 -35.74 -45.70
N PRO A 5 -30.28 -35.60 -45.85
CA PRO A 5 -29.43 -36.74 -46.17
C PRO A 5 -28.53 -37.12 -44.99
N SER A 6 -28.49 -38.43 -44.75
CA SER A 6 -27.70 -39.15 -43.76
C SER A 6 -26.36 -39.64 -44.35
N LEU A 7 -25.35 -39.62 -43.47
CA LEU A 7 -24.25 -40.56 -43.25
C LEU A 7 -23.75 -41.48 -44.39
N SER A 8 -22.42 -41.53 -44.54
CA SER A 8 -21.75 -42.82 -44.72
C SER A 8 -20.44 -42.92 -43.95
N ARG A 9 -20.14 -44.16 -43.60
CA ARG A 9 -19.37 -44.66 -42.46
C ARG A 9 -18.10 -45.31 -42.99
N ARG A 10 -16.96 -45.14 -42.32
CA ARG A 10 -15.87 -46.14 -42.39
C ARG A 10 -15.40 -46.47 -40.99
N ARG A 11 -15.39 -47.76 -40.69
CA ARG A 11 -15.10 -48.39 -39.39
C ARG A 11 -14.03 -49.44 -39.61
N THR A 12 -13.01 -49.45 -38.77
CA THR A 12 -12.15 -50.59 -38.34
C THR A 12 -11.59 -50.16 -36.97
N HIS A 13 -12.05 -50.65 -35.80
CA HIS A 13 -11.68 -51.92 -35.10
C HIS A 13 -10.17 -52.19 -35.17
N THR A 14 -9.38 -52.44 -34.11
CA THR A 14 -9.48 -52.80 -32.67
C THR A 14 -8.10 -52.39 -32.07
N GLU A 15 -7.83 -52.18 -30.78
CA GLU A 15 -7.88 -53.12 -29.65
C GLU A 15 -7.44 -52.40 -28.36
N THR A 16 -7.86 -52.94 -27.23
CA THR A 16 -7.70 -52.49 -25.84
C THR A 16 -6.26 -52.58 -25.34
N ASP A 17 -5.82 -51.62 -24.50
CA ASP A 17 -5.12 -51.99 -23.27
C ASP A 17 -5.22 -50.91 -22.20
N SER A 18 -5.53 -51.36 -20.99
CA SER A 18 -5.72 -50.57 -19.78
C SER A 18 -4.45 -50.61 -18.94
N SER A 19 -3.91 -49.44 -18.56
CA SER A 19 -3.10 -49.32 -17.34
C SER A 19 -3.01 -47.85 -16.90
N SER A 20 -3.44 -47.63 -15.66
CA SER A 20 -3.28 -46.43 -14.85
C SER A 20 -1.81 -46.06 -14.63
N THR A 21 -1.42 -44.80 -14.84
CA THR A 21 -0.27 -44.23 -14.14
C THR A 21 -0.48 -42.73 -13.87
N VAL A 22 -0.24 -42.41 -12.61
CA VAL A 22 -0.32 -41.12 -11.92
C VAL A 22 0.47 -40.03 -12.65
N ILE A 23 -0.18 -38.90 -12.95
CA ILE A 23 0.48 -37.68 -13.44
C ILE A 23 1.03 -36.95 -12.21
N GLY A 24 2.36 -36.98 -12.06
CA GLY A 24 3.09 -36.15 -11.11
C GLY A 24 3.41 -34.80 -11.74
N ASP A 25 3.10 -33.72 -11.01
CA ASP A 25 3.51 -32.36 -11.31
C ASP A 25 5.04 -32.23 -11.26
N GLU A 26 5.68 -31.93 -12.38
CA GLU A 26 7.08 -31.51 -12.43
C GLU A 26 7.21 -30.00 -12.22
N GLU A 27 7.76 -29.61 -11.06
CA GLU A 27 8.30 -28.26 -10.82
C GLU A 27 9.50 -27.96 -11.74
N PRO A 28 9.70 -26.69 -12.14
CA PRO A 28 10.82 -26.31 -13.01
C PRO A 28 12.15 -26.33 -12.24
N ARG A 29 13.00 -27.31 -12.57
CA ARG A 29 14.38 -27.43 -12.09
C ARG A 29 15.27 -26.34 -12.72
N PHE A 30 15.71 -25.37 -11.92
CA PHE A 30 16.77 -24.44 -12.31
C PHE A 30 18.11 -25.17 -12.42
N ARG A 31 18.71 -25.14 -13.61
CA ARG A 31 20.08 -25.63 -13.88
C ARG A 31 21.11 -24.78 -13.14
N LEU A 32 21.76 -25.37 -12.14
CA LEU A 32 23.03 -24.87 -11.62
C LEU A 32 24.12 -25.01 -12.68
N VAL A 33 24.71 -23.89 -13.07
CA VAL A 33 25.96 -23.84 -13.83
C VAL A 33 27.08 -24.28 -12.88
N ARG A 34 27.75 -25.38 -13.22
CA ARG A 34 28.97 -25.86 -12.56
C ARG A 34 30.15 -24.96 -12.97
N THR A 35 30.90 -24.46 -12.00
CA THR A 35 32.28 -23.97 -12.20
C THR A 35 33.29 -24.94 -11.58
N PRO A 36 34.54 -25.00 -12.08
CA PRO A 36 35.46 -26.09 -11.78
C PRO A 36 36.11 -25.93 -10.41
N THR A 37 36.40 -27.08 -9.81
CA THR A 37 37.19 -27.30 -8.61
C THR A 37 38.65 -26.91 -8.80
N ASP A 38 39.21 -26.16 -7.86
CA ASP A 38 40.63 -26.27 -7.53
C ASP A 38 40.84 -26.17 -6.01
N SER A 39 41.73 -27.03 -5.53
CA SER A 39 41.93 -27.35 -4.12
C SER A 39 43.08 -26.56 -3.47
N THR A 40 42.97 -26.39 -2.15
CA THR A 40 44.05 -26.19 -1.16
C THR A 40 44.44 -24.75 -0.83
N SER A 41 44.04 -24.28 0.35
CA SER A 41 44.96 -24.03 1.48
C SER A 41 44.23 -23.46 2.70
N THR A 42 44.62 -23.98 3.85
CA THR A 42 44.21 -23.58 5.19
C THR A 42 44.93 -22.29 5.61
N SER A 43 44.19 -21.26 6.02
CA SER A 43 44.71 -20.27 6.98
C SER A 43 43.56 -19.53 7.67
N SER A 44 43.50 -19.71 8.98
CA SER A 44 42.72 -18.95 9.94
C SER A 44 43.06 -17.45 9.90
N MET A 45 42.07 -16.59 9.64
CA MET A 45 42.10 -15.21 10.12
C MET A 45 40.73 -14.53 10.00
N ASP A 46 40.34 -13.91 11.11
CA ASP A 46 39.43 -12.78 11.28
C ASP A 46 37.97 -12.91 10.89
N SER A 47 37.16 -13.16 11.94
CA SER A 47 35.76 -12.76 12.06
C SER A 47 35.61 -11.23 11.98
N LYS A 48 35.73 -10.66 10.79
CA LYS A 48 35.24 -9.31 10.49
C LYS A 48 33.77 -9.40 10.12
N ILE A 49 32.97 -9.04 11.11
CA ILE A 49 31.65 -8.42 11.03
C ILE A 49 31.30 -8.03 9.58
N PHE A 50 30.34 -8.75 9.02
CA PHE A 50 29.66 -8.42 7.77
C PHE A 50 28.87 -7.13 7.99
N SER A 51 29.57 -5.99 7.95
CA SER A 51 28.98 -4.67 7.78
C SER A 51 28.93 -4.37 6.29
N GLY A 52 27.79 -4.65 5.68
CA GLY A 52 27.39 -4.10 4.40
C GLY A 52 25.97 -4.53 4.00
N PRO A 53 25.15 -3.66 3.37
CA PRO A 53 25.49 -2.35 2.83
C PRO A 53 24.58 -1.22 3.37
N LYS A 54 25.10 -0.40 4.29
CA LYS A 54 24.60 0.99 4.50
C LYS A 54 24.94 1.93 3.33
N ILE A 55 25.72 1.45 2.34
CA ILE A 55 26.32 2.25 1.27
C ILE A 55 25.43 2.32 0.00
N LEU A 56 24.29 1.63 -0.04
CA LEU A 56 23.32 1.74 -1.14
C LEU A 56 22.04 2.52 -0.77
N GLN A 57 22.00 3.14 0.41
CA GLN A 57 20.88 3.98 0.85
C GLN A 57 21.16 5.49 0.68
N ASP A 58 22.34 5.84 0.18
CA ASP A 58 22.67 7.23 -0.12
C ASP A 58 21.98 7.69 -1.42
N ILE A 59 20.82 8.31 -1.21
CA ILE A 59 20.28 9.44 -1.97
C ILE A 59 19.86 9.10 -3.41
N VAL A 60 18.66 8.54 -3.57
CA VAL A 60 17.78 8.98 -4.66
C VAL A 60 17.14 10.27 -4.17
N ALA A 61 17.88 11.37 -4.25
CA ALA A 61 17.24 12.67 -4.25
C ALA A 61 16.36 12.72 -5.49
N SER A 62 15.11 13.16 -5.34
CA SER A 62 14.36 13.61 -6.52
C SER A 62 15.19 14.70 -7.21
N LYS A 63 14.89 15.01 -8.49
CA LYS A 63 15.59 16.09 -9.23
C LYS A 63 15.61 17.44 -8.47
N ASP A 64 14.75 17.58 -7.46
CA ASP A 64 14.55 18.76 -6.64
C ASP A 64 15.25 18.70 -5.26
N GLY A 65 16.08 17.68 -4.98
CA GLY A 65 16.80 17.55 -3.71
C GLY A 65 15.97 16.97 -2.55
N GLU A 66 14.73 16.55 -2.82
CA GLU A 66 13.83 15.98 -1.81
C GLU A 66 14.26 14.54 -1.47
N LYS A 67 14.26 14.19 -0.17
CA LYS A 67 14.55 12.82 0.26
C LYS A 67 13.28 11.98 0.23
N VAL A 68 13.40 10.80 -0.37
CA VAL A 68 12.37 9.75 -0.27
C VAL A 68 12.52 9.08 1.11
N PRO A 69 11.42 8.78 1.82
CA PRO A 69 11.50 8.05 3.08
C PRO A 69 12.09 6.65 2.86
N GLN A 70 12.80 6.16 3.87
CA GLN A 70 13.44 4.84 3.83
C GLN A 70 12.41 3.70 3.63
N LEU A 71 11.23 3.84 4.26
CA LEU A 71 10.12 2.91 4.13
C LEU A 71 8.95 3.57 3.41
N THR A 72 8.33 2.82 2.51
CA THR A 72 7.05 3.18 1.88
C THR A 72 5.90 3.05 2.88
N ILE A 73 4.77 3.70 2.61
CA ILE A 73 3.55 3.53 3.40
C ILE A 73 3.12 2.06 3.43
N MET A 74 3.28 1.34 2.32
CA MET A 74 2.95 -0.10 2.25
C MET A 74 3.81 -0.93 3.21
N GLU A 75 5.11 -0.62 3.32
CA GLU A 75 6.05 -1.32 4.20
C GLU A 75 5.83 -0.99 5.67
N GLU A 76 5.61 0.29 6.01
CA GLU A 76 5.25 0.70 7.37
C GLU A 76 3.94 0.05 7.81
N LEU A 77 2.92 0.03 6.93
CA LEU A 77 1.65 -0.65 7.18
C LEU A 77 1.84 -2.15 7.46
N LEU A 78 2.67 -2.81 6.65
CA LEU A 78 2.96 -4.22 6.81
C LEU A 78 3.71 -4.49 8.13
N LEU A 79 4.66 -3.62 8.49
CA LEU A 79 5.46 -3.73 9.70
C LEU A 79 4.62 -3.58 10.98
N LEU A 80 3.60 -2.70 10.98
CA LEU A 80 2.63 -2.59 12.08
C LEU A 80 1.85 -3.88 12.32
N GLY A 81 1.58 -4.63 11.24
CA GLY A 81 0.82 -5.88 11.29
C GLY A 81 1.65 -7.14 11.58
N ILE A 82 2.98 -7.07 11.60
CA ILE A 82 3.87 -8.22 11.78
C ILE A 82 4.30 -8.36 13.25
N ASN A 83 4.22 -9.57 13.79
CA ASN A 83 4.80 -9.91 15.09
C ASN A 83 6.33 -10.14 15.00
N ASP A 84 7.01 -10.24 16.13
CA ASP A 84 8.49 -10.34 16.15
C ASP A 84 9.03 -11.58 15.44
N LYS A 85 8.18 -12.61 15.29
CA LYS A 85 8.47 -13.86 14.61
C LYS A 85 8.27 -13.78 13.09
N GLY A 86 7.85 -12.64 12.53
CA GLY A 86 7.64 -12.45 11.10
C GLY A 86 6.27 -12.89 10.59
N HIS A 87 5.32 -13.19 11.48
CA HIS A 87 3.96 -13.55 11.09
C HIS A 87 3.05 -12.34 11.13
N LEU A 88 2.22 -12.19 10.10
CA LEU A 88 1.13 -11.21 10.15
C LEU A 88 0.10 -11.65 11.18
N SER A 89 -0.16 -10.78 12.15
CA SER A 89 -1.05 -11.04 13.29
C SER A 89 -2.48 -11.31 12.86
N LEU A 90 -2.88 -10.84 11.67
CA LEU A 90 -4.26 -10.90 11.18
C LEU A 90 -4.27 -11.33 9.70
N ARG A 91 -5.05 -12.37 9.39
CA ARG A 91 -5.51 -12.63 8.01
C ARG A 91 -6.60 -11.60 7.71
N ASN A 92 -6.24 -10.35 7.50
CA ASN A 92 -7.23 -9.33 7.19
C ASN A 92 -7.56 -9.36 5.69
N GLU A 93 -8.84 -9.53 5.37
CA GLU A 93 -9.38 -9.50 4.01
C GLU A 93 -9.09 -8.14 3.35
N HIS A 94 -9.12 -7.05 4.12
CA HIS A 94 -8.91 -5.69 3.62
C HIS A 94 -7.44 -5.32 3.41
N LEU A 95 -6.48 -6.00 4.06
CA LEU A 95 -5.06 -5.62 3.96
C LEU A 95 -4.56 -5.66 2.51
N SER A 96 -5.04 -6.62 1.72
CA SER A 96 -4.69 -6.75 0.31
C SER A 96 -5.13 -5.53 -0.51
N SER A 97 -6.36 -5.07 -0.29
CA SER A 97 -6.94 -3.93 -1.00
C SER A 97 -6.34 -2.61 -0.49
N VAL A 98 -6.13 -2.47 0.81
CA VAL A 98 -5.49 -1.29 1.42
C VAL A 98 -4.06 -1.11 0.94
N LEU A 99 -3.29 -2.19 0.78
CA LEU A 99 -1.93 -2.11 0.22
C LEU A 99 -1.93 -1.56 -1.22
N ARG A 100 -2.94 -1.90 -2.03
CA ARG A 100 -3.05 -1.41 -3.42
C ARG A 100 -3.48 0.05 -3.49
N CYS A 101 -4.42 0.46 -2.64
CA CYS A 101 -4.71 1.87 -2.45
C CYS A 101 -3.45 2.65 -2.02
N SER A 102 -2.69 2.10 -1.07
CA SER A 102 -1.46 2.71 -0.56
C SER A 102 -0.38 2.87 -1.64
N ILE A 103 -0.36 2.01 -2.66
CA ILE A 103 0.52 2.16 -3.84
C ILE A 103 0.19 3.43 -4.62
N LEU A 104 -1.09 3.67 -4.94
CA LEU A 104 -1.49 4.90 -5.63
C LEU A 104 -1.20 6.14 -4.78
N MET A 105 -1.47 6.05 -3.47
CA MET A 105 -1.18 7.11 -2.52
C MET A 105 0.32 7.44 -2.45
N GLU A 106 1.18 6.43 -2.39
CA GLU A 106 2.64 6.59 -2.38
C GLU A 106 3.14 7.21 -3.70
N LEU A 107 2.61 6.78 -4.85
CA LEU A 107 2.94 7.36 -6.15
C LEU A 107 2.52 8.84 -6.25
N ALA A 108 1.36 9.20 -5.69
CA ALA A 108 0.88 10.58 -5.65
C ALA A 108 1.79 11.46 -4.78
N LEU A 109 2.15 10.98 -3.58
CA LEU A 109 3.06 11.67 -2.66
C LEU A 109 4.48 11.82 -3.21
N ARG A 110 4.90 10.95 -4.14
CA ARG A 110 6.16 11.03 -4.89
C ARG A 110 6.05 11.83 -6.20
N ARG A 111 4.91 12.50 -6.46
CA ARG A 111 4.61 13.26 -7.68
C ARG A 111 4.81 12.47 -8.97
N ARG A 112 4.47 11.17 -8.96
CA ARG A 112 4.51 10.33 -10.17
C ARG A 112 3.19 10.32 -10.90
N ILE A 113 2.09 10.46 -10.16
CA ILE A 113 0.73 10.45 -10.68
C ILE A 113 -0.09 11.59 -10.07
N ALA A 114 -1.08 12.06 -10.81
CA ALA A 114 -2.01 13.11 -10.38
C ALA A 114 -3.38 12.91 -11.04
N LEU A 115 -4.42 13.62 -10.59
CA LEU A 115 -5.70 13.64 -11.28
C LEU A 115 -5.67 14.53 -12.52
N ILE A 116 -6.44 14.15 -13.53
CA ILE A 116 -6.65 14.98 -14.73
C ILE A 116 -7.57 16.15 -14.37
N PRO A 117 -7.19 17.40 -14.71
CA PRO A 117 -8.05 18.55 -14.50
C PRO A 117 -9.39 18.38 -15.23
N HIS A 118 -10.51 18.44 -14.51
CA HIS A 118 -11.85 18.31 -15.07
C HIS A 118 -12.77 19.48 -14.68
N GLN A 119 -13.47 20.06 -15.66
CA GLN A 119 -14.30 21.28 -15.47
C GLN A 119 -15.50 21.06 -14.52
N SER A 120 -16.01 19.83 -14.41
CA SER A 120 -17.14 19.47 -13.53
C SER A 120 -16.74 18.61 -12.32
N ARG A 121 -15.47 18.67 -11.89
CA ARG A 121 -14.94 17.81 -10.81
C ARG A 121 -15.69 17.92 -9.48
N TRP A 122 -16.20 19.09 -9.13
CA TRP A 122 -16.93 19.36 -7.89
C TRP A 122 -18.28 18.61 -7.77
N ARG A 123 -18.80 18.05 -8.89
CA ARG A 123 -20.04 17.25 -8.91
C ARG A 123 -19.78 15.75 -8.83
N VAL A 124 -18.54 15.33 -8.96
CA VAL A 124 -18.14 13.93 -9.09
C VAL A 124 -17.32 13.57 -7.85
N PRO A 125 -17.56 12.39 -7.22
CA PRO A 125 -16.70 11.92 -6.15
C PRO A 125 -15.24 11.84 -6.61
N VAL A 126 -14.31 12.19 -5.74
CA VAL A 126 -12.88 12.26 -6.09
C VAL A 126 -12.37 10.87 -6.52
N SER A 127 -12.87 9.82 -5.88
CA SER A 127 -12.62 8.42 -6.24
C SER A 127 -13.02 8.03 -7.68
N GLU A 128 -13.91 8.77 -8.33
CA GLU A 128 -14.34 8.54 -9.73
C GLU A 128 -13.57 9.42 -10.74
N LEU A 129 -12.66 10.29 -10.28
CA LEU A 129 -11.83 11.12 -11.15
C LEU A 129 -10.68 10.30 -11.76
N VAL A 130 -10.30 10.70 -12.99
CA VAL A 130 -9.30 9.99 -13.82
C VAL A 130 -7.88 10.34 -13.39
N VAL A 131 -7.02 9.32 -13.35
CA VAL A 131 -5.61 9.45 -12.96
C VAL A 131 -4.69 9.48 -14.19
N GLU A 132 -3.70 10.37 -14.20
CA GLU A 132 -2.62 10.42 -15.18
C GLU A 132 -1.22 10.25 -14.57
N VAL A 133 -0.26 9.73 -15.36
CA VAL A 133 1.15 9.68 -14.99
C VAL A 133 1.79 11.00 -15.41
N ILE A 134 2.32 11.73 -14.42
CA ILE A 134 2.99 13.03 -14.62
C ILE A 134 4.52 12.88 -14.73
N ASP A 135 5.10 11.88 -14.06
CA ASP A 135 6.54 11.58 -14.10
C ASP A 135 6.74 10.06 -14.02
N ASP A 136 7.49 9.51 -14.98
CA ASP A 136 7.76 8.08 -15.14
C ASP A 136 9.15 7.65 -14.64
N GLY A 137 9.87 8.55 -13.96
CA GLY A 137 11.15 8.21 -13.32
C GLY A 137 11.04 7.08 -12.31
N LEU A 138 12.08 6.25 -12.24
CA LEU A 138 12.15 5.10 -11.33
C LEU A 138 12.08 5.54 -9.87
N THR A 139 11.31 4.79 -9.09
CA THR A 139 11.04 5.06 -7.67
C THR A 139 11.90 4.22 -6.73
N SER A 140 12.79 3.39 -7.30
CA SER A 140 13.59 2.35 -6.64
C SER A 140 12.77 1.32 -5.85
N GLU A 141 11.46 1.25 -6.13
CA GLU A 141 10.52 0.34 -5.51
C GLU A 141 9.86 -0.49 -6.61
N PRO A 142 10.23 -1.77 -6.78
CA PRO A 142 9.81 -2.57 -7.93
C PRO A 142 8.29 -2.65 -8.13
N ILE A 143 7.51 -2.58 -7.04
CA ILE A 143 6.05 -2.63 -7.10
C ILE A 143 5.45 -1.31 -7.61
N LEU A 144 6.02 -0.17 -7.19
CA LEU A 144 5.60 1.15 -7.65
C LEU A 144 5.97 1.34 -9.13
N ASP A 145 7.17 0.91 -9.53
CA ASP A 145 7.66 1.00 -10.91
C ASP A 145 6.84 0.13 -11.87
N GLU A 146 6.43 -1.07 -11.44
CA GLU A 146 5.51 -1.93 -12.20
C GLU A 146 4.13 -1.27 -12.37
N THR A 147 3.58 -0.69 -11.30
CA THR A 147 2.32 0.04 -11.38
C THR A 147 2.42 1.24 -12.32
N LEU A 148 3.49 2.03 -12.25
CA LEU A 148 3.70 3.15 -13.17
C LEU A 148 3.78 2.69 -14.63
N LYS A 149 4.48 1.59 -14.90
CA LYS A 149 4.55 1.00 -16.24
C LYS A 149 3.17 0.59 -16.76
N MET A 150 2.35 -0.02 -15.90
CA MET A 150 0.97 -0.37 -16.23
C MET A 150 0.11 0.86 -16.53
N MET A 151 0.18 1.89 -15.69
CA MET A 151 -0.56 3.14 -15.87
C MET A 151 -0.17 3.87 -17.15
N LYS A 152 1.13 3.90 -17.46
CA LYS A 152 1.64 4.50 -18.70
C LYS A 152 1.17 3.75 -19.95
N ALA A 153 1.15 2.41 -19.90
CA ALA A 153 0.68 1.60 -21.03
C ALA A 153 -0.77 1.94 -21.41
N VAL A 154 -1.64 2.10 -20.40
CA VAL A 154 -3.05 2.51 -20.59
C VAL A 154 -3.17 3.91 -21.19
N GLN A 155 -2.29 4.84 -20.81
CA GLN A 155 -2.34 6.23 -21.27
C GLN A 155 -1.80 6.47 -22.69
N THR A 156 -1.14 5.47 -23.29
CA THR A 156 -0.60 5.61 -24.64
C THR A 156 -1.71 5.56 -25.71
N PRO A 157 -1.52 6.19 -26.89
CA PRO A 157 -2.49 6.12 -27.99
C PRO A 157 -2.82 4.68 -28.44
N LEU A 158 -1.88 3.74 -28.23
CA LEU A 158 -2.07 2.32 -28.49
C LEU A 158 -3.06 1.67 -27.49
N GLY A 159 -3.03 2.10 -26.22
CA GLY A 159 -4.01 1.70 -25.20
C GLY A 159 -5.42 2.21 -25.51
N ALA A 160 -5.52 3.45 -26.00
CA ALA A 160 -6.78 4.02 -26.47
C ALA A 160 -7.35 3.28 -27.70
N GLN A 161 -6.49 2.80 -28.61
CA GLN A 161 -6.90 1.95 -29.74
C GLN A 161 -7.33 0.54 -29.32
N ALA A 162 -6.82 0.03 -28.19
CA ALA A 162 -7.21 -1.24 -27.60
C ALA A 162 -8.49 -1.15 -26.73
N GLY A 163 -9.17 0.01 -26.72
CA GLY A 163 -10.41 0.21 -25.97
C GLY A 163 -10.22 0.42 -24.46
N VAL A 164 -8.97 0.58 -23.99
CA VAL A 164 -8.71 0.87 -22.57
C VAL A 164 -8.75 2.38 -22.37
N GLU A 165 -9.89 2.88 -21.91
CA GLU A 165 -10.06 4.29 -21.57
C GLU A 165 -9.22 4.67 -20.34
N LYS A 166 -8.87 5.95 -20.22
CA LYS A 166 -8.21 6.46 -19.01
C LYS A 166 -9.11 6.18 -17.80
N THR A 167 -8.54 5.57 -16.76
CA THR A 167 -9.30 4.99 -15.66
C THR A 167 -9.30 5.87 -14.40
N SER A 168 -10.38 5.75 -13.62
CA SER A 168 -10.54 6.45 -12.35
C SER A 168 -9.70 5.85 -11.21
N VAL A 169 -9.55 6.59 -10.10
CA VAL A 169 -8.86 6.11 -8.87
C VAL A 169 -9.42 4.75 -8.43
N LYS A 170 -10.74 4.68 -8.30
CA LYS A 170 -11.47 3.47 -7.90
C LYS A 170 -11.22 2.32 -8.87
N ASN A 171 -11.26 2.59 -10.18
CA ASN A 171 -11.06 1.54 -11.17
C ASN A 171 -9.62 1.03 -11.20
N TRP A 172 -8.61 1.90 -10.98
CA TRP A 172 -7.23 1.47 -10.78
C TRP A 172 -7.09 0.53 -9.60
N ILE A 173 -7.72 0.83 -8.46
CA ILE A 173 -7.71 -0.04 -7.29
C ILE A 173 -8.32 -1.41 -7.63
N SER A 174 -9.48 -1.44 -8.27
CA SER A 174 -10.14 -2.68 -8.71
C SER A 174 -9.28 -3.51 -9.68
N LEU A 175 -8.60 -2.86 -10.63
CA LEU A 175 -7.72 -3.51 -11.60
C LEU A 175 -6.48 -4.12 -10.92
N LEU A 176 -5.85 -3.37 -10.01
CA LEU A 176 -4.68 -3.86 -9.26
C LEU A 176 -5.08 -5.05 -8.36
N SER A 177 -6.32 -5.06 -7.84
CA SER A 177 -6.89 -6.12 -6.98
C SER A 177 -7.43 -7.33 -7.75
N SER A 178 -7.76 -7.18 -9.04
CA SER A 178 -8.58 -8.12 -9.83
C SER A 178 -10.00 -8.35 -9.31
N GLU A 179 -10.62 -7.32 -8.73
CA GLU A 179 -12.01 -7.37 -8.25
C GLU A 179 -13.04 -7.01 -9.36
N GLY A 180 -12.57 -6.66 -10.57
CA GLY A 180 -13.40 -6.31 -11.73
C GLY A 180 -13.73 -7.48 -12.66
N TRP A 181 -14.91 -7.45 -13.28
CA TRP A 181 -15.46 -8.47 -14.18
C TRP A 181 -14.94 -8.42 -15.62
N ASP A 182 -14.09 -7.46 -15.97
CA ASP A 182 -13.45 -7.37 -17.29
C ASP A 182 -12.26 -8.33 -17.39
N VAL A 183 -12.53 -9.62 -17.46
CA VAL A 183 -11.53 -10.72 -17.48
C VAL A 183 -10.52 -10.57 -18.64
N GLU A 184 -10.91 -9.94 -19.75
CA GLU A 184 -10.04 -9.74 -20.93
C GLU A 184 -9.06 -8.57 -20.76
N VAL A 185 -9.47 -7.47 -20.10
CA VAL A 185 -8.62 -6.28 -19.88
C VAL A 185 -7.87 -6.36 -18.54
N GLY A 186 -8.49 -6.91 -17.50
CA GLY A 186 -7.99 -6.89 -16.12
C GLY A 186 -6.86 -7.88 -15.80
N THR A 187 -6.73 -8.98 -16.55
CA THR A 187 -5.75 -10.05 -16.26
C THR A 187 -4.28 -9.59 -16.37
N GLY A 188 -4.03 -8.51 -17.13
CA GLY A 188 -2.69 -7.93 -17.30
C GLY A 188 -2.29 -6.88 -16.27
N TYR A 189 -3.24 -6.35 -15.48
CA TYR A 189 -3.01 -5.23 -14.58
C TYR A 189 -2.96 -5.60 -13.09
N GLN A 190 -3.18 -6.88 -12.78
CA GLN A 190 -3.15 -7.37 -11.40
C GLN A 190 -1.72 -7.37 -10.84
N LEU A 191 -1.55 -6.76 -9.67
CA LEU A 191 -0.33 -6.96 -8.90
C LEU A 191 -0.35 -8.32 -8.20
N LYS A 192 0.65 -9.15 -8.53
CA LYS A 192 0.84 -10.48 -7.95
C LYS A 192 1.86 -10.43 -6.83
N GLN A 193 1.66 -11.30 -5.82
CA GLN A 193 2.61 -11.53 -4.73
C GLN A 193 3.02 -10.24 -3.99
N VAL A 194 2.06 -9.32 -3.81
CA VAL A 194 2.30 -7.99 -3.22
C VAL A 194 2.96 -8.09 -1.86
N ARG A 195 2.42 -8.96 -0.99
CA ARG A 195 2.92 -9.14 0.37
C ARG A 195 4.35 -9.69 0.37
N GLU A 196 4.60 -10.74 -0.40
CA GLU A 196 5.90 -11.40 -0.49
C GLU A 196 6.97 -10.44 -1.02
N ARG A 197 6.62 -9.60 -2.00
CA ARG A 197 7.50 -8.57 -2.55
C ARG A 197 7.80 -7.47 -1.55
N LEU A 198 6.81 -7.02 -0.77
CA LEU A 198 7.02 -6.04 0.30
C LEU A 198 7.88 -6.61 1.43
N MET A 199 7.66 -7.88 1.82
CA MET A 199 8.51 -8.58 2.79
C MET A 199 9.95 -8.68 2.29
N LYS A 200 10.14 -8.97 1.00
CA LYS A 200 11.47 -8.96 0.38
C LYS A 200 12.09 -7.57 0.41
N GLY A 201 11.33 -6.51 0.12
CA GLY A 201 11.79 -5.12 0.25
C GLY A 201 12.30 -4.80 1.66
N LEU A 202 11.53 -5.19 2.69
CA LEU A 202 11.94 -5.03 4.09
C LEU A 202 13.19 -5.85 4.47
N VAL A 203 13.40 -7.03 3.86
CA VAL A 203 14.64 -7.81 4.02
C VAL A 203 15.81 -7.10 3.35
N ASP A 204 15.64 -6.64 2.11
CA ASP A 204 16.68 -5.97 1.34
C ASP A 204 17.09 -4.63 2.00
N LYS A 205 16.16 -3.98 2.73
CA LYS A 205 16.41 -2.79 3.56
C LYS A 205 16.96 -3.08 4.96
N GLY A 206 17.08 -4.35 5.34
CA GLY A 206 17.65 -4.78 6.62
C GLY A 206 16.70 -4.67 7.83
N VAL A 207 15.41 -4.39 7.62
CA VAL A 207 14.41 -4.34 8.71
C VAL A 207 13.99 -5.75 9.13
N LEU A 208 13.88 -6.67 8.16
CA LEU A 208 13.60 -8.09 8.40
C LEU A 208 14.81 -8.95 8.05
N ARG A 209 14.90 -10.15 8.63
CA ARG A 209 15.86 -11.19 8.22
C ARG A 209 15.20 -12.15 7.26
N SER A 210 15.99 -12.79 6.40
CA SER A 210 15.54 -13.99 5.68
C SER A 210 15.99 -15.21 6.47
N ASP A 211 15.03 -15.99 6.95
CA ASP A 211 15.27 -17.23 7.66
C ASP A 211 14.43 -18.36 7.05
N THR A 212 14.78 -19.62 7.34
CA THR A 212 14.03 -20.79 6.90
C THR A 212 13.65 -21.63 8.11
N ARG A 213 12.36 -21.81 8.32
CA ARG A 213 11.86 -22.71 9.36
C ARG A 213 11.72 -24.11 8.78
N ASN A 214 12.38 -25.07 9.43
CA ASN A 214 12.28 -26.48 9.09
C ASN A 214 11.08 -27.08 9.81
N TYR A 215 10.11 -27.56 9.05
CA TYR A 215 9.05 -28.45 9.51
C TYR A 215 9.43 -29.89 9.15
N LEU A 216 8.77 -30.88 9.77
CA LEU A 216 9.09 -32.29 9.58
C LEU A 216 9.10 -32.71 8.09
N LEU A 217 8.23 -32.11 7.27
CA LEU A 217 8.03 -32.48 5.86
C LEU A 217 8.37 -31.38 4.85
N PHE A 218 8.62 -30.15 5.28
CA PHE A 218 8.84 -29.02 4.39
C PHE A 218 9.62 -27.89 5.07
N LYS A 219 10.09 -26.94 4.29
CA LYS A 219 10.67 -25.69 4.81
C LYS A 219 9.78 -24.53 4.40
N THR A 220 9.62 -23.57 5.30
CA THR A 220 8.90 -22.32 5.01
C THR A 220 9.82 -21.16 5.24
N ALA A 221 9.83 -20.21 4.31
CA ALA A 221 10.50 -18.94 4.52
C ALA A 221 9.87 -18.22 5.72
N ALA A 222 10.71 -17.69 6.60
CA ALA A 222 10.30 -16.89 7.74
C ALA A 222 11.07 -15.58 7.69
N HIS A 223 10.41 -14.52 8.14
CA HIS A 223 10.95 -13.17 8.06
C HIS A 223 10.92 -12.48 9.43
N PRO A 224 11.66 -12.98 10.43
CA PRO A 224 11.68 -12.37 11.75
C PRO A 224 12.29 -10.96 11.68
N ILE A 225 11.96 -10.15 12.67
CA ILE A 225 12.41 -8.76 12.72
C ILE A 225 13.91 -8.72 12.99
N ALA A 226 14.65 -7.97 12.18
CA ALA A 226 16.08 -7.73 12.34
C ALA A 226 16.34 -6.48 13.18
N ASP A 227 15.61 -5.41 12.85
CA ASP A 227 15.68 -4.11 13.50
C ASP A 227 14.41 -3.84 14.29
N HIS A 228 14.48 -4.12 15.60
CA HIS A 228 13.39 -3.87 16.52
C HIS A 228 13.19 -2.37 16.79
N THR A 229 14.23 -1.56 16.67
CA THR A 229 14.16 -0.12 16.93
C THR A 229 13.25 0.55 15.92
N THR A 230 13.45 0.27 14.61
CA THR A 230 12.59 0.82 13.56
C THR A 230 11.10 0.49 13.78
N LYS A 231 10.77 -0.76 14.17
CA LYS A 231 9.39 -1.14 14.46
C LYS A 231 8.86 -0.45 15.73
N SER A 232 9.64 -0.43 16.81
CA SER A 232 9.24 0.20 18.07
C SER A 232 9.00 1.70 17.88
N ASP A 233 9.88 2.39 17.15
CA ASP A 233 9.74 3.81 16.85
C ASP A 233 8.50 4.09 16.00
N LEU A 234 8.20 3.23 15.02
CA LEU A 234 6.97 3.33 14.21
C LEU A 234 5.71 3.19 15.08
N ILE A 235 5.67 2.17 15.96
CA ILE A 235 4.55 1.93 16.87
C ILE A 235 4.35 3.13 17.82
N ILE A 236 5.44 3.62 18.41
CA ILE A 236 5.41 4.78 19.31
C ILE A 236 4.95 6.03 18.56
N ARG A 237 5.43 6.25 17.33
CA ARG A 237 5.04 7.41 16.50
C ARG A 237 3.54 7.42 16.22
N VAL A 238 2.99 6.28 15.78
CA VAL A 238 1.55 6.12 15.51
C VAL A 238 0.71 6.28 16.78
N ALA A 239 1.11 5.64 17.88
CA ALA A 239 0.40 5.74 19.15
C ALA A 239 0.41 7.17 19.69
N ARG A 240 1.56 7.87 19.65
CA ARG A 240 1.67 9.27 20.09
C ARG A 240 0.85 10.21 19.22
N PHE A 241 0.82 10.00 17.91
CA PHE A 241 0.00 10.78 16.99
C PHE A 241 -1.50 10.70 17.33
N LEU A 242 -1.99 9.52 17.70
CA LEU A 242 -3.40 9.31 18.03
C LEU A 242 -3.77 9.67 19.47
N THR A 243 -2.83 9.64 20.41
CA THR A 243 -3.13 9.86 21.85
C THR A 243 -2.74 11.24 22.36
N ALA A 244 -1.83 11.96 21.69
CA ALA A 244 -1.43 13.29 22.14
C ALA A 244 -2.54 14.33 21.95
N SER A 245 -2.61 15.31 22.85
CA SER A 245 -3.50 16.48 22.69
C SER A 245 -2.99 17.45 21.64
N THR A 246 -1.67 17.52 21.46
CA THR A 246 -0.98 18.28 20.42
C THR A 246 0.17 17.43 19.87
N PHE A 247 0.35 17.43 18.56
CA PHE A 247 1.47 16.74 17.91
C PHE A 247 2.46 17.80 17.40
N SER A 248 3.75 17.58 17.60
CA SER A 248 4.79 18.48 17.08
C SER A 248 5.48 17.79 15.92
N GLY A 249 5.83 18.53 14.86
CA GLY A 249 6.61 17.99 13.75
C GLY A 249 7.93 17.33 14.18
N ALA A 250 8.51 17.75 15.32
CA ALA A 250 9.69 17.10 15.90
C ALA A 250 9.45 15.63 16.32
N ALA A 251 8.19 15.24 16.55
CA ALA A 251 7.82 13.86 16.88
C ALA A 251 7.88 12.90 15.68
N LEU A 252 8.12 13.41 14.47
CA LEU A 252 8.31 12.62 13.24
C LEU A 252 9.73 12.04 13.12
N GLY A 253 10.67 12.47 13.97
CA GLY A 253 12.07 12.01 13.99
C GLY A 253 13.02 12.95 13.23
N GLU A 254 14.32 12.93 13.56
CA GLU A 254 15.33 13.84 12.98
C GLU A 254 15.47 13.71 11.45
N ASP A 255 15.23 12.50 10.93
CA ASP A 255 15.30 12.19 9.50
C ASP A 255 14.11 12.75 8.68
N SER A 256 13.05 13.22 9.34
CA SER A 256 11.82 13.70 8.69
C SER A 256 11.94 15.10 8.08
N SER A 257 12.97 15.87 8.45
CA SER A 257 13.14 17.29 8.07
C SER A 257 13.25 17.54 6.56
N ASN A 258 13.68 16.55 5.78
CA ASN A 258 13.86 16.66 4.33
C ASN A 258 12.91 15.74 3.53
N ILE A 259 11.95 15.11 4.22
CA ILE A 259 10.95 14.23 3.60
C ILE A 259 9.77 15.11 3.19
N ARG A 260 9.22 14.87 2.00
CA ARG A 260 8.04 15.58 1.50
C ARG A 260 6.77 15.21 2.29
N CYS A 261 6.04 16.24 2.75
CA CYS A 261 4.75 16.15 3.44
C CYS A 261 4.69 15.07 4.56
N PRO A 262 5.60 15.09 5.55
CA PRO A 262 5.72 14.01 6.53
C PRO A 262 4.48 13.84 7.42
N ILE A 263 3.74 14.93 7.71
CA ILE A 263 2.49 14.84 8.48
C ILE A 263 1.39 14.21 7.63
N LEU A 264 1.24 14.63 6.37
CA LEU A 264 0.29 13.98 5.47
C LEU A 264 0.60 12.49 5.29
N ARG A 265 1.88 12.11 5.20
CA ARG A 265 2.28 10.69 5.13
C ARG A 265 1.89 9.91 6.38
N LEU A 266 2.02 10.52 7.56
CA LEU A 266 1.57 9.91 8.81
C LEU A 266 0.03 9.77 8.88
N VAL A 267 -0.71 10.78 8.41
CA VAL A 267 -2.17 10.70 8.25
C VAL A 267 -2.55 9.54 7.35
N CYS A 268 -1.91 9.44 6.19
CA CYS A 268 -2.10 8.36 5.23
C CYS A 268 -1.85 6.98 5.85
N LEU A 269 -0.74 6.82 6.57
CA LEU A 269 -0.39 5.58 7.27
C LEU A 269 -1.44 5.21 8.33
N VAL A 270 -1.89 6.17 9.13
CA VAL A 270 -2.88 5.95 10.20
C VAL A 270 -4.22 5.53 9.62
N CYS A 271 -4.69 6.20 8.57
CA CYS A 271 -5.91 5.83 7.86
C CYS A 271 -5.80 4.44 7.25
N ALA A 272 -4.67 4.12 6.60
CA ALA A 272 -4.42 2.79 6.05
C ALA A 272 -4.37 1.72 7.15
N ALA A 273 -3.71 1.98 8.28
CA ALA A 273 -3.62 1.05 9.41
C ALA A 273 -4.98 0.79 10.07
N TYR A 274 -5.81 1.83 10.17
CA TYR A 274 -7.18 1.74 10.66
C TYR A 274 -8.02 0.86 9.73
N THR A 275 -8.09 1.18 8.44
CA THR A 275 -8.88 0.41 7.46
C THR A 275 -8.37 -1.02 7.27
N ALA A 276 -7.05 -1.24 7.36
CA ALA A 276 -6.47 -2.59 7.32
C ALA A 276 -6.59 -3.35 8.64
N GLY A 277 -7.23 -2.78 9.67
CA GLY A 277 -7.44 -3.43 10.98
C GLY A 277 -6.16 -3.81 11.73
N VAL A 278 -5.01 -3.24 11.37
CA VAL A 278 -3.71 -3.51 12.04
C VAL A 278 -3.39 -2.49 13.13
N LEU A 279 -4.14 -1.38 13.18
CA LEU A 279 -3.94 -0.32 14.17
C LEU A 279 -4.19 -0.79 15.61
N ASP A 280 -5.18 -1.66 15.82
CA ASP A 280 -5.50 -2.23 17.13
C ASP A 280 -4.27 -2.94 17.75
N HIS A 281 -3.66 -3.83 16.96
CA HIS A 281 -2.43 -4.53 17.34
C HIS A 281 -1.28 -3.56 17.67
N ALA A 282 -1.12 -2.49 16.90
CA ALA A 282 -0.08 -1.49 17.14
C ALA A 282 -0.29 -0.73 18.46
N LEU A 283 -1.54 -0.34 18.77
CA LEU A 283 -1.89 0.34 20.01
C LEU A 283 -1.72 -0.59 21.23
N SER A 284 -2.10 -1.86 21.11
CA SER A 284 -1.83 -2.86 22.16
C SER A 284 -0.34 -3.05 22.40
N ALA A 285 0.47 -3.11 21.34
CA ALA A 285 1.92 -3.24 21.44
C ALA A 285 2.59 -2.00 22.07
N ALA A 286 1.96 -0.82 21.95
CA ALA A 286 2.41 0.42 22.59
C ALA A 286 2.03 0.52 24.08
N ASN A 287 1.34 -0.48 24.66
CA ASN A 287 0.81 -0.47 26.02
C ASN A 287 -0.11 0.73 26.31
N VAL A 288 -0.89 1.16 25.31
CA VAL A 288 -1.93 2.19 25.49
C VAL A 288 -3.06 1.60 26.33
N GLY A 289 -3.52 2.33 27.35
CA GLY A 289 -4.62 1.86 28.21
C GLY A 289 -5.96 1.76 27.46
N ASP A 290 -6.84 0.87 27.90
CA ASP A 290 -8.09 0.52 27.18
C ASP A 290 -8.95 1.73 26.78
N GLU A 291 -9.12 2.72 27.66
CA GLU A 291 -9.89 3.93 27.35
C GLU A 291 -9.22 4.82 26.27
N GLN A 292 -7.90 4.94 26.33
CA GLN A 292 -7.13 5.70 25.34
C GLN A 292 -7.07 4.97 24.00
N HIS A 293 -7.11 3.65 24.04
CA HIS A 293 -7.13 2.79 22.87
C HIS A 293 -8.42 2.97 22.06
N GLU A 294 -9.60 2.88 22.71
CA GLU A 294 -10.88 3.16 22.04
C GLU A 294 -10.91 4.60 21.49
N SER A 295 -10.44 5.57 22.27
CA SER A 295 -10.39 6.98 21.85
C SER A 295 -9.46 7.21 20.64
N ALA A 296 -8.34 6.49 20.57
CA ALA A 296 -7.40 6.55 19.44
C ALA A 296 -8.01 5.99 18.16
N LEU A 297 -8.78 4.89 18.24
CA LEU A 297 -9.52 4.33 17.10
C LEU A 297 -10.62 5.28 16.62
N ASP A 298 -11.40 5.85 17.53
CA ASP A 298 -12.42 6.85 17.21
C ASP A 298 -11.81 8.12 16.57
N ARG A 299 -10.58 8.48 16.98
CA ARG A 299 -9.84 9.59 16.37
C ARG A 299 -9.34 9.24 14.98
N ALA A 300 -8.83 8.03 14.76
CA ALA A 300 -8.41 7.57 13.43
C ALA A 300 -9.57 7.56 12.42
N ASP A 301 -10.76 7.14 12.85
CA ASP A 301 -12.00 7.21 12.06
C ASP A 301 -12.35 8.66 11.67
N GLN A 302 -12.33 9.58 12.64
CA GLN A 302 -12.59 11.00 12.36
C GLN A 302 -11.56 11.61 11.42
N ILE A 303 -10.27 11.26 11.56
CA ILE A 303 -9.22 11.69 10.62
C ILE A 303 -9.54 11.16 9.22
N LEU A 304 -9.91 9.89 9.07
CA LEU A 304 -10.27 9.31 7.78
C LEU A 304 -11.45 10.06 7.12
N VAL A 305 -12.48 10.42 7.89
CA VAL A 305 -13.63 11.18 7.37
C VAL A 305 -13.24 12.56 6.85
N GLU A 306 -12.43 13.29 7.62
CA GLU A 306 -12.04 14.67 7.31
C GLU A 306 -11.04 14.76 6.16
N PHE A 307 -10.14 13.78 6.05
CA PHE A 307 -9.16 13.68 4.97
C PHE A 307 -9.65 12.91 3.73
N GLY A 308 -10.78 12.19 3.84
CA GLY A 308 -11.46 11.54 2.71
C GLY A 308 -12.28 12.51 1.83
N CYS A 309 -12.22 13.81 2.11
CA CYS A 309 -12.89 14.86 1.34
C CYS A 309 -11.85 15.84 0.76
N TRP A 310 -12.13 16.38 -0.43
CA TRP A 310 -11.31 17.43 -1.03
C TRP A 310 -12.10 18.73 -1.25
N PRO A 311 -11.56 19.91 -0.90
CA PRO A 311 -10.34 20.12 -0.10
C PRO A 311 -10.43 19.47 1.29
N PHE A 312 -9.29 19.17 1.93
CA PHE A 312 -9.28 18.52 3.24
C PHE A 312 -10.10 19.31 4.29
N GLY A 313 -10.96 18.60 5.01
CA GLY A 313 -11.91 19.15 5.99
C GLY A 313 -13.12 19.87 5.38
N SER A 314 -13.31 19.78 4.05
CA SER A 314 -14.53 20.29 3.40
C SER A 314 -15.71 19.35 3.67
N PRO A 315 -16.93 19.86 3.88
CA PRO A 315 -18.13 19.02 3.88
C PRO A 315 -18.24 18.33 2.52
N GLY A 316 -18.00 17.02 2.47
CA GLY A 316 -18.03 16.25 1.23
C GLY A 316 -19.41 16.30 0.55
N PRO A 317 -19.50 16.04 -0.77
CA PRO A 317 -20.77 16.03 -1.51
C PRO A 317 -21.75 14.97 -0.99
N SER A 318 -21.25 13.97 -0.27
CA SER A 318 -22.01 12.91 0.38
C SER A 318 -22.09 13.10 1.89
N SER A 319 -22.23 14.34 2.39
CA SER A 319 -22.64 14.62 3.77
C SER A 319 -24.08 14.11 4.01
N THR A 320 -24.28 12.81 3.84
CA THR A 320 -25.34 12.05 4.46
C THR A 320 -24.93 11.83 5.91
N PRO A 321 -25.88 11.75 6.85
CA PRO A 321 -25.59 11.90 8.27
C PRO A 321 -25.05 10.59 8.86
N ARG A 322 -23.88 10.11 8.41
CA ARG A 322 -23.19 9.00 9.11
C ARG A 322 -22.80 9.42 10.54
N LEU A 323 -22.54 10.72 10.75
CA LEU A 323 -22.33 11.32 12.08
C LEU A 323 -23.59 11.45 12.94
N ASP A 324 -24.80 11.31 12.40
CA ASP A 324 -26.04 11.40 13.19
C ASP A 324 -26.72 10.05 13.43
N ARG A 325 -26.48 9.02 12.61
CA ARG A 325 -27.08 7.70 12.87
C ARG A 325 -26.47 7.00 14.10
N ARG A 326 -25.21 7.28 14.46
CA ARG A 326 -24.60 6.78 15.72
C ARG A 326 -24.90 7.69 16.92
N LYS A 327 -25.35 8.94 16.71
CA LYS A 327 -25.77 9.86 17.80
C LYS A 327 -27.18 9.59 18.33
N GLN A 328 -28.03 8.86 17.60
CA GLN A 328 -29.41 8.60 18.04
C GLN A 328 -29.59 7.31 18.83
N ALA A 329 -28.54 6.49 18.95
CA ALA A 329 -28.49 5.35 19.87
C ALA A 329 -27.61 5.68 21.10
N GLY A 330 -28.10 6.58 21.96
CA GLY A 330 -27.87 6.50 23.41
C GLY A 330 -26.44 6.54 23.97
N ARG A 331 -25.45 7.17 23.31
CA ARG A 331 -24.14 7.44 23.94
C ARG A 331 -24.04 8.94 24.25
N GLY A 332 -24.11 9.28 25.53
CA GLY A 332 -23.86 10.64 26.02
C GLY A 332 -22.50 11.15 25.55
N SER A 333 -22.36 12.48 25.47
CA SER A 333 -21.13 13.18 25.07
C SER A 333 -19.88 12.48 25.62
N THR A 334 -19.13 11.80 24.75
CA THR A 334 -17.93 11.07 25.15
C THR A 334 -16.92 12.08 25.70
N PRO A 335 -16.41 11.91 26.94
CA PRO A 335 -15.30 12.72 27.42
C PRO A 335 -14.13 12.56 26.44
N GLY A 336 -13.65 13.68 25.87
CA GLY A 336 -12.58 13.68 24.86
C GLY A 336 -13.01 14.06 23.43
N ALA A 337 -14.30 14.04 23.09
CA ALA A 337 -14.76 14.41 21.74
C ALA A 337 -14.47 15.88 21.35
N GLY A 338 -14.33 16.76 22.35
CA GLY A 338 -13.90 18.15 22.14
C GLY A 338 -12.39 18.29 21.92
N ASP A 339 -11.59 17.36 22.45
CA ASP A 339 -10.13 17.34 22.26
C ASP A 339 -9.78 16.83 20.87
N SER A 340 -10.40 15.72 20.43
CA SER A 340 -10.20 15.18 19.08
C SER A 340 -10.56 16.19 17.98
N ARG A 341 -11.65 16.96 18.12
CA ARG A 341 -12.00 18.01 17.14
C ARG A 341 -10.96 19.14 17.07
N LYS A 342 -10.41 19.55 18.21
CA LYS A 342 -9.34 20.57 18.25
C LYS A 342 -8.07 20.04 17.60
N PHE A 343 -7.70 18.80 17.92
CA PHE A 343 -6.55 18.12 17.31
C PHE A 343 -6.69 18.03 15.79
N ILE A 344 -7.85 17.61 15.28
CA ILE A 344 -8.09 17.52 13.84
C ILE A 344 -8.07 18.90 13.18
N GLY A 345 -8.64 19.92 13.81
CA GLY A 345 -8.56 21.30 13.31
C GLY A 345 -7.13 21.80 13.18
N TRP A 346 -6.29 21.53 14.19
CA TRP A 346 -4.86 21.80 14.14
C TRP A 346 -4.16 20.99 13.03
N LEU A 347 -4.44 19.70 12.93
CA LEU A 347 -3.84 18.80 11.94
C LEU A 347 -4.17 19.24 10.50
N LEU A 348 -5.40 19.66 10.23
CA LEU A 348 -5.81 20.21 8.95
C LEU A 348 -5.05 21.49 8.59
N GLN A 349 -4.81 22.37 9.57
CA GLN A 349 -4.03 23.59 9.37
C GLN A 349 -2.57 23.27 9.04
N GLU A 350 -1.98 22.32 9.77
CA GLU A 350 -0.58 21.93 9.59
C GLU A 350 -0.37 21.24 8.23
N VAL A 351 -1.26 20.32 7.83
CA VAL A 351 -1.19 19.69 6.50
C VAL A 351 -1.40 20.71 5.38
N LYS A 352 -2.30 21.69 5.55
CA LYS A 352 -2.44 22.80 4.58
C LYS A 352 -1.14 23.59 4.45
N SER A 353 -0.46 23.85 5.57
CA SER A 353 0.86 24.51 5.56
C SER A 353 1.91 23.66 4.83
N GLU A 354 1.95 22.33 5.06
CA GLU A 354 2.84 21.43 4.32
C GLU A 354 2.55 21.48 2.81
N ILE A 355 1.28 21.41 2.40
CA ILE A 355 0.91 21.44 0.98
C ILE A 355 1.41 22.72 0.31
N VAL A 356 1.23 23.88 0.95
CA VAL A 356 1.71 25.17 0.44
C VAL A 356 3.23 25.23 0.35
N GLN A 357 3.93 24.70 1.35
CA GLN A 357 5.39 24.64 1.36
C GLN A 357 5.94 23.80 0.20
N TRP A 358 5.30 22.66 -0.07
CA TRP A 358 5.77 21.67 -1.05
C TRP A 358 5.20 21.85 -2.47
N SER A 359 4.18 22.70 -2.65
CA SER A 359 3.65 23.08 -3.97
C SER A 359 4.47 24.19 -4.66
N GLY A 360 5.39 24.84 -3.94
CA GLY A 360 6.29 25.85 -4.50
C GLY A 360 5.68 27.24 -4.68
N GLY A 361 4.53 27.51 -4.04
CA GLY A 361 3.89 28.85 -4.03
C GLY A 361 3.23 29.29 -5.34
N GLU A 362 3.39 28.56 -6.45
CA GLU A 362 2.67 28.81 -7.70
C GLU A 362 1.42 27.90 -7.79
N ASP A 363 0.26 28.52 -7.61
CA ASP A 363 -1.10 27.96 -7.72
C ASP A 363 -1.36 26.66 -6.92
N GLU A 364 -1.85 26.83 -5.69
CA GLU A 364 -2.49 25.77 -4.87
C GLU A 364 -3.49 24.91 -5.66
N ASP A 365 -4.09 25.47 -6.72
CA ASP A 365 -5.08 24.86 -7.60
C ASP A 365 -4.51 23.85 -8.63
N LYS A 366 -3.19 23.63 -8.67
CA LYS A 366 -2.53 22.79 -9.70
C LYS A 366 -1.91 21.48 -9.22
N ASP A 367 -1.76 21.24 -7.91
CA ASP A 367 -1.22 19.96 -7.42
C ASP A 367 -2.35 18.94 -7.17
N PHE A 368 -2.84 18.38 -8.27
CA PHE A 368 -3.86 17.32 -8.30
C PHE A 368 -3.38 15.99 -7.67
N GLY A 369 -2.13 15.92 -7.20
CA GLY A 369 -1.62 14.79 -6.42
C GLY A 369 -2.22 14.71 -5.01
N PHE A 370 -2.45 15.85 -4.35
CA PHE A 370 -3.08 15.86 -3.02
C PHE A 370 -4.58 15.56 -3.09
N GLU A 371 -5.26 16.03 -4.14
CA GLU A 371 -6.64 15.65 -4.43
C GLU A 371 -6.75 14.13 -4.69
N LEU A 372 -5.78 13.53 -5.40
CA LEU A 372 -5.70 12.08 -5.56
C LEU A 372 -5.59 11.35 -4.21
N VAL A 373 -4.76 11.84 -3.28
CA VAL A 373 -4.65 11.26 -1.92
C VAL A 373 -6.01 11.25 -1.23
N ALA A 374 -6.76 12.36 -1.28
CA ALA A 374 -8.13 12.42 -0.75
C ALA A 374 -9.06 11.40 -1.41
N GLY A 375 -8.96 11.22 -2.74
CA GLY A 375 -9.73 10.22 -3.48
C GLY A 375 -9.43 8.77 -3.07
N VAL A 376 -8.18 8.46 -2.73
CA VAL A 376 -7.81 7.15 -2.19
C VAL A 376 -8.34 6.96 -0.77
N LEU A 377 -8.26 7.99 0.08
CA LEU A 377 -8.85 7.98 1.43
C LEU A 377 -10.38 7.87 1.39
N GLU A 378 -11.03 8.46 0.38
CA GLU A 378 -12.46 8.28 0.13
C GLU A 378 -12.78 6.80 -0.14
N VAL A 379 -11.91 6.08 -0.87
CA VAL A 379 -12.07 4.63 -1.10
C VAL A 379 -11.89 3.86 0.20
N PHE A 380 -10.93 4.22 1.05
CA PHE A 380 -10.78 3.60 2.40
C PHE A 380 -12.06 3.71 3.22
N SER A 381 -12.74 4.85 3.20
CA SER A 381 -14.00 5.04 3.94
C SER A 381 -15.18 4.17 3.44
N LYS A 382 -15.02 3.53 2.29
CA LYS A 382 -16.02 2.66 1.63
C LYS A 382 -15.63 1.17 1.65
N LEU A 383 -14.44 0.83 2.14
CA LEU A 383 -14.05 -0.56 2.41
C LEU A 383 -14.70 -0.96 3.74
N ASP A 384 -15.89 -1.55 3.64
CA ASP A 384 -16.66 -2.08 4.78
C ASP A 384 -16.07 -3.40 5.31
#